data_AF-A0A225URJ9-F1
#
_entry.id   AF-A0A225URJ9-F1
#
_cell.length_a   1.000
_cell.length_b   1.000
_cell.length_c   1.000
_cell.angle_alpha   90.00
_cell.angle_beta   90.00
_cell.angle_gamma   90.00
#
_symmetry.space_group_name_H-M   'P 1'
#
loop_
_entity.id
_entity.type
_entity.pdbx_description
1 polymer ?
#
loop_
_entity_poly.entity_id
_entity_poly.type
_entity_poly.pdbx_seq_one_letter_code
_entity_poly.pdbx_strand_id
1 'polypeptide(L)'
;MADYIPKLGIVIIDMATPFSWSGSPPCYALFGRAILWLKASKSPATVPGSLDHESFPHVDDRLELTEATLRHAMLAVLGSRSINESYFSGWKSRLVALGLSWNTV
;
A
#
# COMPACT_ATOMS: atom_id res chain seq x y z
N MET A 1 4.51 -13.25 -18.49
CA MET A 1 4.03 -13.52 -19.88
C MET A 1 5.02 -14.47 -20.54
N ALA A 2 4.60 -15.52 -21.24
CA ALA A 2 5.54 -16.37 -21.98
C ALA A 2 5.31 -16.19 -23.47
N ASP A 3 6.38 -15.95 -24.21
CA ASP A 3 6.34 -15.88 -25.68
C ASP A 3 7.33 -16.89 -26.26
N TYR A 4 7.00 -17.45 -27.41
CA TYR A 4 7.78 -18.50 -28.04
C TYR A 4 8.30 -18.02 -29.38
N ILE A 5 9.61 -18.15 -29.61
CA ILE A 5 10.24 -17.81 -30.89
C ILE A 5 10.53 -19.11 -31.64
N PRO A 6 9.69 -19.51 -32.63
CA PRO A 6 9.80 -20.82 -33.28
C PRO A 6 11.09 -21.01 -34.05
N LYS A 7 11.64 -19.92 -34.62
CA LYS A 7 12.88 -19.93 -35.41
C LYS A 7 14.13 -20.29 -34.59
N LEU A 8 14.09 -20.07 -33.28
CA LEU A 8 15.23 -20.30 -32.38
C LEU A 8 14.96 -21.45 -31.39
N GLY A 9 13.71 -21.94 -31.30
CA GLY A 9 13.33 -22.95 -30.31
C GLY A 9 13.40 -22.44 -28.87
N ILE A 10 13.30 -21.12 -28.65
CA ILE A 10 13.46 -20.49 -27.32
C ILE A 10 12.11 -20.02 -26.82
N VAL A 11 11.84 -20.28 -25.53
CA VAL A 11 10.72 -19.70 -24.78
C VAL A 11 11.26 -18.55 -23.94
N ILE A 12 10.72 -17.36 -24.14
CA ILE A 12 11.00 -16.19 -23.29
C ILE A 12 9.92 -16.14 -22.22
N ILE A 13 10.33 -16.31 -20.97
CA ILE A 13 9.45 -16.15 -19.83
C ILE A 13 9.76 -14.79 -19.20
N ASP A 14 8.82 -13.87 -19.35
CA ASP A 14 8.85 -12.62 -18.62
C ASP A 14 8.58 -12.91 -17.13
N MET A 15 9.64 -12.87 -16.33
CA MET A 15 9.59 -12.99 -14.87
C MET A 15 9.33 -11.64 -14.18
N ALA A 16 9.29 -10.53 -14.92
CA ALA A 16 9.09 -9.19 -14.40
C ALA A 16 7.60 -8.79 -14.32
N THR A 17 6.65 -9.70 -14.55
CA THR A 17 5.20 -9.43 -14.42
C THR A 17 4.61 -9.98 -13.12
N PRO A 18 4.86 -9.37 -11.95
CA PRO A 18 4.09 -9.65 -10.75
C PRO A 18 2.71 -8.99 -10.80
N PHE A 19 2.44 -8.04 -11.71
CA PHE A 19 1.12 -7.45 -11.83
C PHE A 19 0.27 -8.18 -12.89
N SER A 20 -0.94 -8.61 -12.51
CA SER A 20 -1.94 -9.38 -13.29
C SER A 20 -1.78 -10.91 -13.42
N TRP A 21 -0.75 -11.53 -12.82
CA TRP A 21 -0.64 -13.00 -12.79
C TRP A 21 -1.50 -13.62 -11.68
N SER A 22 -2.16 -14.76 -11.93
CA SER A 22 -2.95 -15.46 -10.90
C SER A 22 -2.11 -15.91 -9.69
N GLY A 23 -0.79 -16.06 -9.85
CA GLY A 23 0.16 -16.35 -8.77
C GLY A 23 0.72 -15.10 -8.06
N SER A 24 0.32 -13.90 -8.45
CA SER A 24 0.74 -12.65 -7.80
C SER A 24 0.10 -12.31 -6.44
N PRO A 25 -1.11 -12.79 -6.07
CA PRO A 25 -1.73 -12.43 -4.79
C PRO A 25 -0.85 -12.66 -3.55
N PRO A 26 -0.09 -13.77 -3.43
CA PRO A 26 0.86 -13.97 -2.33
C PRO A 26 1.95 -12.89 -2.25
N CYS A 27 2.43 -12.37 -3.38
CA CYS A 27 3.42 -11.29 -3.41
C CYS A 27 2.84 -10.00 -2.84
N TYR A 28 1.62 -9.61 -3.23
CA TYR A 28 0.96 -8.44 -2.65
C TYR A 28 0.72 -8.60 -1.15
N ALA A 29 0.32 -9.80 -0.72
CA ALA A 29 0.11 -10.08 0.70
C ALA A 29 1.40 -9.92 1.51
N LEU A 30 2.54 -10.37 0.99
CA LEU A 30 3.85 -10.23 1.63
C LEU A 30 4.23 -8.75 1.78
N PHE A 31 4.18 -7.98 0.70
CA PHE A 31 4.52 -6.55 0.73
C PHE A 31 3.54 -5.74 1.59
N GLY A 32 2.24 -6.03 1.48
CA GLY A 32 1.22 -5.40 2.31
C GLY A 32 1.43 -5.65 3.80
N ARG A 33 1.83 -6.88 4.18
CA ARG A 33 2.20 -7.20 5.57
C ARG A 33 3.44 -6.46 6.04
N ALA A 34 4.47 -6.33 5.21
CA ALA A 34 5.67 -5.57 5.55
C ALA A 34 5.36 -4.08 5.77
N ILE A 35 4.55 -3.47 4.89
CA ILE A 35 4.07 -2.09 5.02
C ILE A 35 3.26 -1.92 6.31
N LEU A 36 2.33 -2.85 6.59
CA LEU A 36 1.50 -2.82 7.78
C LEU A 36 2.34 -2.94 9.06
N TRP A 37 3.29 -3.87 9.09
CA TRP A 37 4.20 -4.05 10.22
C TRP A 37 5.05 -2.81 10.48
N LEU A 38 5.59 -2.19 9.43
CA LEU A 38 6.38 -0.96 9.54
C LEU A 38 5.52 0.19 10.07
N LYS A 39 4.29 0.34 9.57
CA LYS A 39 3.34 1.34 10.09
C LYS A 39 2.98 1.08 11.56
N ALA A 40 2.72 -0.18 11.94
CA ALA A 40 2.33 -0.55 13.29
C ALA A 40 3.47 -0.33 14.31
N SER A 41 4.71 -0.66 13.94
CA SER A 41 5.90 -0.45 14.80
C SER A 41 6.24 1.03 15.02
N LYS A 42 5.73 1.93 14.17
CA LYS A 42 5.92 3.38 14.27
C LYS A 42 4.71 4.11 14.88
N SER A 43 3.64 3.39 15.22
CA SER A 43 2.44 3.98 15.82
C SER A 43 2.64 4.21 17.33
N PRO A 44 2.38 5.43 17.86
CA PRO A 44 2.56 5.75 19.29
C PRO A 44 1.63 4.97 20.24
N ALA A 45 0.62 4.27 19.72
CA ALA A 45 -0.37 3.55 20.54
C ALA A 45 0.21 2.37 21.36
N THR A 46 1.47 2.00 21.14
CA THR A 46 2.13 0.85 21.82
C THR A 46 3.23 1.29 22.79
N VAL A 47 3.22 2.54 23.29
CA VAL A 47 4.10 2.95 24.39
C VAL A 47 3.29 2.97 25.69
N PRO A 48 3.42 1.95 26.57
CA PRO A 48 2.89 2.06 27.91
C PRO A 48 3.77 3.06 28.68
N GLY A 49 3.29 4.29 28.86
CA GLY A 49 3.95 5.27 29.71
C GLY A 49 4.00 6.73 29.25
N SER A 50 3.27 7.13 28.20
CA SER A 50 3.15 8.56 27.89
C SER A 50 1.97 9.16 28.67
N LEU A 51 2.24 9.56 29.91
CA LEU A 51 1.47 10.57 30.62
C LEU A 51 1.89 11.91 30.03
N ASP A 52 1.33 12.32 28.89
CA ASP A 52 1.42 13.71 28.46
C ASP A 52 0.18 14.14 27.69
N HIS A 53 -0.24 15.34 28.06
CA HIS A 53 -1.48 16.03 27.74
C HIS A 53 -1.45 16.57 26.30
N GLU A 54 -1.31 15.71 25.30
CA GLU A 54 -1.41 16.11 23.89
C GLU A 54 -2.87 16.01 23.44
N SER A 55 -3.43 17.17 23.06
CA SER A 55 -4.75 17.27 22.42
C SER A 55 -4.84 16.21 21.33
N PHE A 56 -5.82 15.31 21.41
CA PHE A 56 -6.06 14.33 20.35
C PHE A 56 -6.16 15.11 19.02
N PRO A 57 -5.25 14.87 18.06
CA PRO A 57 -5.26 15.62 16.81
C PRO A 57 -6.64 15.50 16.17
N HIS A 58 -7.09 16.58 15.53
CA HIS A 58 -8.39 16.64 14.87
C HIS A 58 -8.55 15.44 13.94
N VAL A 59 -9.78 14.96 13.72
CA VAL A 59 -10.01 13.73 12.92
C VAL A 59 -9.37 13.85 11.53
N ASP A 60 -9.38 15.06 10.96
CA ASP A 60 -8.72 15.35 9.68
C ASP A 60 -7.19 15.24 9.76
N ASP A 61 -6.55 15.79 10.80
CA ASP A 61 -5.10 15.68 11.02
C ASP A 61 -4.64 14.22 11.13
N ARG A 62 -5.48 13.34 11.71
CA ARG A 62 -5.19 11.91 11.84
C ARG A 62 -5.24 11.18 10.50
N LEU A 63 -6.16 11.57 9.61
CA LEU A 63 -6.30 10.97 8.29
C LEU A 63 -5.10 11.33 7.40
N GLU A 64 -4.73 12.60 7.37
CA GLU A 64 -3.56 13.08 6.63
C GLU A 64 -2.25 12.47 7.17
N LEU A 65 -2.08 12.42 8.50
CA LEU A 65 -0.92 11.78 9.13
C LEU A 65 -0.85 10.28 8.80
N THR A 66 -2.00 9.61 8.78
CA THR A 66 -2.08 8.17 8.44
C THR A 66 -1.72 7.94 6.97
N GLU A 67 -2.16 8.82 6.08
CA GLU A 67 -1.82 8.80 4.65
C GLU A 67 -0.31 9.03 4.43
N ALA A 68 0.27 10.06 5.05
CA ALA A 68 1.70 10.35 4.97
C ALA A 68 2.54 9.18 5.51
N THR A 69 2.13 8.58 6.63
CA THR A 69 2.81 7.41 7.21
C THR A 69 2.72 6.20 6.29
N LEU A 70 1.56 5.97 5.65
CA LEU A 70 1.40 4.89 4.67
C LEU A 70 2.32 5.10 3.46
N ARG A 71 2.38 6.32 2.90
CA ARG A 71 3.30 6.65 1.80
C ARG A 71 4.75 6.39 2.19
N HIS A 72 5.16 6.80 3.39
CA HIS A 72 6.51 6.55 3.89
C HIS A 72 6.82 5.04 3.98
N ALA A 73 5.89 4.24 4.51
CA ALA A 73 6.07 2.80 4.61
C ALA A 73 6.13 2.13 3.22
N MET A 74 5.32 2.57 2.26
CA MET A 74 5.39 2.10 0.87
C MET A 74 6.74 2.43 0.23
N LEU A 75 7.24 3.65 0.38
CA LEU A 75 8.56 4.04 -0.12
C LEU A 75 9.68 3.19 0.47
N ALA A 76 9.61 2.88 1.77
CA ALA A 76 10.61 2.07 2.45
C ALA A 76 10.60 0.58 2.01
N VAL A 77 9.42 0.01 1.76
CA VAL A 77 9.27 -1.42 1.42
C VAL A 77 9.39 -1.68 -0.09
N LEU A 78 8.84 -0.80 -0.92
CA LEU A 78 8.72 -0.99 -2.37
C LEU A 78 9.64 -0.07 -3.19
N GLY A 79 10.31 0.90 -2.56
CA GLY A 79 11.22 1.83 -3.20
C GLY A 79 10.56 3.11 -3.72
N SER A 80 11.38 4.01 -4.28
CA SER A 80 11.00 5.38 -4.64
C SER A 80 9.94 5.52 -5.73
N ARG A 81 9.74 4.49 -6.55
CA ARG A 81 8.74 4.46 -7.64
C ARG A 81 7.41 3.81 -7.23
N SER A 82 7.22 3.52 -5.94
CA SER A 82 6.05 2.81 -5.43
C SER A 82 4.81 3.68 -5.24
N ILE A 83 5.00 4.99 -5.13
CA ILE A 83 3.89 5.94 -5.03
C ILE A 83 3.41 6.29 -6.43
N ASN A 84 2.16 5.93 -6.71
CA ASN A 84 1.49 6.34 -7.94
C ASN A 84 0.39 7.35 -7.60
N GLU A 85 0.71 8.64 -7.72
CA GLU A 85 -0.20 9.72 -7.38
C GLU A 85 -1.51 9.72 -8.19
N SER A 86 -1.55 9.07 -9.36
CA SER A 86 -2.81 8.96 -10.12
C SER A 86 -3.84 8.06 -9.44
N TYR A 87 -3.41 7.19 -8.52
CA TYR A 87 -4.29 6.29 -7.76
C TYR A 87 -4.54 6.78 -6.32
N PHE A 88 -3.82 7.80 -5.85
CA PHE A 88 -4.15 8.43 -4.58
C PHE A 88 -5.23 9.49 -4.82
N SER A 89 -6.30 9.42 -4.02
CA SER A 89 -7.31 10.46 -3.95
C SER A 89 -7.35 11.00 -2.53
N GLY A 90 -7.60 12.30 -2.38
CA GLY A 90 -7.88 12.87 -1.06
C GLY A 90 -9.08 12.19 -0.39
N TRP A 91 -9.18 12.35 0.93
CA TRP A 91 -10.26 11.79 1.73
C TRP A 91 -11.63 12.32 1.26
N LYS A 92 -12.57 11.40 1.04
CA LYS A 92 -13.93 11.69 0.57
C LYS A 92 -14.93 10.83 1.32
N SER A 93 -16.11 11.38 1.59
CA SER A 93 -17.22 10.64 2.22
C SER A 93 -17.81 9.54 1.32
N ARG A 94 -17.58 9.63 0.01
CA ARG A 94 -17.94 8.60 -0.98
C ARG A 94 -16.70 8.12 -1.72
N LEU A 95 -16.47 6.81 -1.74
CA LEU A 95 -15.36 6.20 -2.49
C LEU A 95 -15.78 4.85 -3.10
N VAL A 96 -15.17 4.48 -4.22
CA VAL A 96 -15.33 3.15 -4.84
C VAL A 96 -14.02 2.40 -4.70
N ALA A 97 -14.05 1.28 -3.98
CA ALA A 97 -12.88 0.44 -3.77
C ALA A 97 -13.30 -1.04 -3.77
N LEU A 98 -12.48 -1.90 -4.40
CA LEU A 98 -12.75 -3.33 -4.53
C LEU A 98 -14.11 -3.66 -5.20
N GLY A 99 -14.57 -2.79 -6.10
CA GLY A 99 -15.88 -2.92 -6.76
C GLY A 99 -17.07 -2.55 -5.87
N LEU A 100 -16.83 -2.04 -4.66
CA LEU A 100 -17.87 -1.62 -3.72
C LEU A 100 -17.89 -0.09 -3.59
N SER A 101 -19.09 0.48 -3.47
CA SER A 101 -19.29 1.90 -3.15
C SER A 101 -19.47 2.06 -1.65
N TRP A 102 -18.61 2.86 -1.02
CA TRP A 102 -18.68 3.19 0.40
C TRP A 102 -19.22 4.62 0.54
N ASN A 103 -20.12 4.82 1.50
CA ASN A 103 -20.64 6.13 1.88
C ASN A 103 -20.61 6.24 3.42
N THR A 104 -19.96 7.27 3.94
CA THR A 104 -19.82 7.52 5.38
C THR A 104 -20.76 8.63 5.89
N VAL A 105 -21.67 9.13 5.05
CA VAL A 105 -22.77 10.05 5.41
C VAL A 105 -24.00 9.27 5.84
#